data_AF-A0A2N6C4E0-F1
#
_entry.id   AF-A0A2N6C4E0-F1
#
_cell.length_a   1.000
_cell.length_b   1.000
_cell.length_c   1.000
_cell.angle_alpha   90.00
_cell.angle_beta   90.00
_cell.angle_gamma   90.00
#
_symmetry.space_group_name_H-M   'P 1'
#
loop_
_entity.id
_entity.type
_entity.pdbx_description
1 polymer ?
#
loop_
_entity_poly.entity_id
_entity_poly.type
_entity_poly.pdbx_seq_one_letter_code
_entity_poly.pdbx_strand_id
1 'polypeptide(L)'
;MLGGIKNTAALPELRRRLIFTFLMLAVYRIGVQIPTPGINGEALAAFFEKNAGTLFGMFNMFSGGALENFSIFALGIMPYISASIIIQLLTVVIPQLEALSKEGESGRRKITQYTRYGTVGLSLIQSLFISAGLEGMSGPGGEAIVIVPGWQFKLMTIITLTSGTAFIMWLGEQMTERGIGNGISLIIFAGIVARMPAAIGNTIQMVSAGEMNVLFLVLLLVVMVLVVGIILFFETAQRRIPIQYAKRVVGRRVYGGQSSHLPLKINVAGVIPPIFASSIMMFPATIGGLIQIDWIQRVSASLSPGTIFYYLLFVAFIVFFCFFYTAVTFNPVDVAENLKKNGGFIPGIRPGKKTSDFIDKALTRLTVIGAIYVSVICVMPTVLISKFNVPFYFGGTALLIVVGVAIDTISQIESHMVMRNYEGFMKKGRIKGRR
;
A
#
# COMPACT_ATOMS: atom_id res chain seq x y z
N MET A 1 9.28 -23.06 5.63
CA MET A 1 9.56 -21.65 5.32
C MET A 1 10.98 -21.21 5.73
N LEU A 2 11.53 -21.61 6.88
CA LEU A 2 12.91 -21.26 7.29
C LEU A 2 14.04 -21.77 6.37
N GLY A 3 13.84 -22.87 5.65
CA GLY A 3 14.82 -23.39 4.67
C GLY A 3 15.02 -22.49 3.44
N GLY A 4 14.03 -21.65 3.09
CA GLY A 4 14.12 -20.69 1.99
C GLY A 4 15.07 -19.54 2.30
N ILE A 5 15.11 -19.06 3.55
CA ILE A 5 15.93 -17.92 3.98
C ILE A 5 17.43 -18.24 3.94
N LYS A 6 17.82 -19.50 4.20
CA LYS A 6 19.23 -19.93 4.02
C LYS A 6 19.62 -20.04 2.54
N ASN A 7 18.71 -20.46 1.67
CA ASN A 7 18.96 -20.56 0.23
C ASN A 7 18.91 -19.20 -0.49
N THR A 8 18.15 -18.22 0.00
CA THR A 8 18.12 -16.85 -0.57
C THR A 8 19.44 -16.11 -0.38
N ALA A 9 20.11 -16.32 0.75
CA ALA A 9 21.45 -15.76 1.00
C ALA A 9 22.57 -16.38 0.13
N ALA A 10 22.34 -17.56 -0.45
CA ALA A 10 23.29 -18.25 -1.31
C ALA A 10 23.29 -17.73 -2.76
N LEU A 11 22.24 -17.02 -3.18
CA LEU A 11 22.10 -16.53 -4.56
C LEU A 11 22.69 -15.10 -4.70
N PRO A 12 23.79 -14.91 -5.44
CA PRO A 12 24.48 -13.62 -5.51
C PRO A 12 23.64 -12.51 -6.14
N GLU A 13 22.77 -12.83 -7.11
CA GLU A 13 21.87 -11.85 -7.74
C GLU A 13 20.79 -11.37 -6.77
N LEU A 14 20.09 -12.31 -6.11
CA LEU A 14 19.02 -11.98 -5.16
C LEU A 14 19.57 -11.21 -3.96
N ARG A 15 20.78 -11.58 -3.50
CA ARG A 15 21.53 -10.84 -2.48
C ARG A 15 21.82 -9.40 -2.91
N ARG A 16 22.28 -9.17 -4.16
CA ARG A 16 22.56 -7.82 -4.67
C ARG A 16 21.31 -6.95 -4.69
N ARG A 17 20.17 -7.53 -5.12
CA ARG A 17 18.88 -6.82 -5.12
C ARG A 17 18.39 -6.51 -3.70
N LEU A 18 18.49 -7.47 -2.78
CA LEU A 18 18.16 -7.23 -1.36
C LEU A 18 19.02 -6.13 -0.75
N ILE A 19 20.35 -6.18 -0.93
CA ILE A 19 21.26 -5.15 -0.42
C ILE A 19 20.91 -3.79 -1.00
N PHE A 20 20.59 -3.72 -2.30
CA PHE A 20 20.17 -2.48 -2.94
C PHE A 20 18.87 -1.93 -2.30
N THR A 21 17.86 -2.78 -2.12
CA THR A 21 16.61 -2.41 -1.44
C THR A 21 16.86 -1.91 0.00
N PHE A 22 17.68 -2.62 0.77
CA PHE A 22 18.03 -2.20 2.15
C PHE A 22 18.80 -0.88 2.18
N LEU A 23 19.75 -0.68 1.27
CA LEU A 23 20.53 0.55 1.18
C LEU A 23 19.61 1.73 0.83
N MET A 24 18.68 1.55 -0.12
CA MET A 24 17.71 2.58 -0.47
C MET A 24 16.76 2.90 0.69
N LEU A 25 16.31 1.90 1.45
CA LEU A 25 15.52 2.14 2.68
C LEU A 25 16.32 2.87 3.76
N ALA A 26 17.62 2.58 3.88
CA ALA A 26 18.50 3.31 4.80
C ALA A 26 18.64 4.79 4.38
N VAL A 27 18.83 5.06 3.08
CA VAL A 27 18.85 6.43 2.55
C VAL A 27 17.53 7.16 2.81
N TYR A 28 16.39 6.50 2.58
CA TYR A 28 15.08 7.06 2.94
C TYR A 28 15.02 7.41 4.43
N ARG A 29 15.49 6.52 5.32
CA ARG A 29 15.44 6.76 6.76
C ARG A 29 16.33 7.91 7.23
N ILE A 30 17.52 8.04 6.64
CA ILE A 30 18.42 9.18 6.91
C ILE A 30 17.73 10.48 6.51
N GLY A 31 17.09 10.53 5.33
CA GLY A 31 16.40 11.76 4.90
C GLY A 31 15.18 12.14 5.74
N VAL A 32 14.52 11.19 6.41
CA VAL A 32 13.45 11.48 7.41
C VAL A 32 13.99 12.21 8.64
N GLN A 33 15.30 12.18 8.90
CA GLN A 33 15.92 12.88 10.02
C GLN A 33 16.43 14.29 9.64
N ILE A 34 16.42 14.66 8.36
CA ILE A 34 16.89 15.97 7.91
C ILE A 34 15.71 16.95 7.99
N PRO A 35 15.71 17.93 8.92
CA PRO A 35 14.62 18.88 9.06
C PRO A 35 14.60 19.88 7.90
N THR A 36 13.40 20.36 7.55
CA THR A 36 13.24 21.43 6.56
C THR A 36 13.68 22.77 7.17
N PRO A 37 14.43 23.61 6.45
CA PRO A 37 14.84 24.92 6.94
C PRO A 37 13.64 25.82 7.28
N GLY A 38 13.74 26.56 8.39
CA GLY A 38 12.76 27.58 8.78
C GLY A 38 11.65 27.14 9.73
N ILE A 39 11.70 25.89 10.24
CA ILE A 39 10.71 25.34 11.18
C ILE A 39 11.38 24.92 12.48
N ASN A 40 10.73 25.23 13.60
CA ASN A 40 11.09 24.72 14.91
C ASN A 40 10.52 23.31 15.10
N GLY A 41 11.40 22.30 15.03
CA GLY A 41 11.02 20.89 15.17
C GLY A 41 10.49 20.53 16.57
N GLU A 42 10.96 21.20 17.63
CA GLU A 42 10.51 20.92 19.01
C GLU A 42 9.08 21.44 19.24
N ALA A 43 8.79 22.66 18.79
CA ALA A 43 7.45 23.24 18.86
C ALA A 43 6.43 22.42 18.05
N LEU A 44 6.86 21.87 16.90
CA LEU A 44 6.03 21.01 16.08
C LEU A 44 5.82 19.64 16.73
N ALA A 45 6.86 19.01 17.28
CA ALA A 45 6.74 17.74 17.98
C ALA A 45 5.74 17.84 19.15
N ALA A 46 5.81 18.91 19.95
CA ALA A 46 4.86 19.18 21.03
C ALA A 46 3.42 19.39 20.52
N PHE A 47 3.24 20.02 19.35
CA PHE A 47 1.94 20.11 18.71
C PHE A 47 1.40 18.72 18.28
N PHE A 48 2.26 17.87 17.74
CA PHE A 48 1.88 16.51 17.32
C PHE A 48 1.57 15.59 18.49
N GLU A 49 2.29 15.68 19.61
CA GLU A 49 1.98 14.92 20.82
C GLU A 49 0.56 15.21 21.33
N LYS A 50 0.17 16.49 21.35
CA LYS A 50 -1.18 16.90 21.75
C LYS A 50 -2.26 16.49 20.74
N ASN A 51 -1.90 16.37 19.46
CA ASN A 51 -2.83 16.03 18.37
C ASN A 51 -2.67 14.58 17.87
N ALA A 52 -2.02 13.70 18.64
CA ALA A 52 -1.70 12.34 18.21
C ALA A 52 -2.93 11.48 17.88
N GLY A 53 -4.09 11.77 18.51
CA GLY A 53 -5.37 11.11 18.22
C GLY A 53 -6.11 11.62 16.99
N THR A 54 -5.60 12.64 16.30
CA THR A 54 -6.25 13.24 15.12
C THR A 54 -5.77 12.60 13.81
N LEU A 55 -6.36 13.02 12.68
CA LEU A 55 -5.94 12.58 11.33
C LEU A 55 -4.47 12.86 11.04
N PHE A 56 -3.88 13.88 11.69
CA PHE A 56 -2.47 14.19 11.61
C PHE A 56 -1.59 13.06 12.16
N GLY A 57 -2.04 12.35 13.20
CA GLY A 57 -1.38 11.15 13.72
C GLY A 57 -1.39 9.99 12.72
N MET A 58 -2.51 9.80 12.01
CA MET A 58 -2.60 8.80 10.93
C MET A 58 -1.68 9.13 9.75
N PHE A 59 -1.58 10.41 9.37
CA PHE A 59 -0.62 10.84 8.34
C PHE A 59 0.82 10.59 8.76
N ASN A 60 1.15 10.92 10.01
CA ASN A 60 2.48 10.73 10.57
C ASN A 60 2.88 9.24 10.61
N MET A 61 1.91 8.35 10.84
CA MET A 61 2.11 6.89 10.80
C MET A 61 2.53 6.41 9.40
N PHE A 62 1.91 6.93 8.33
CA PHE A 62 2.28 6.57 6.96
C PHE A 62 3.58 7.23 6.48
N SER A 63 3.90 8.41 7.01
CA SER A 63 5.14 9.13 6.68
C SER A 63 6.35 8.70 7.53
N GLY A 64 6.15 7.79 8.49
CA GLY A 64 7.23 7.23 9.31
C GLY A 64 7.89 8.21 10.27
N GLY A 65 7.20 9.28 10.68
CA GLY A 65 7.77 10.37 11.51
C GLY A 65 8.28 11.55 10.73
N ALA A 66 8.15 11.53 9.41
CA ALA A 66 8.61 12.62 8.56
C ALA A 66 7.82 13.93 8.79
N LEU A 67 6.54 13.85 9.20
CA LEU A 67 5.75 15.06 9.48
C LEU A 67 6.03 15.62 10.87
N GLU A 68 6.17 14.75 11.87
CA GLU A 68 6.48 15.12 13.27
C GLU A 68 7.80 15.87 13.39
N ASN A 69 8.84 15.43 12.68
CA ASN A 69 10.14 16.12 12.64
C ASN A 69 10.22 17.18 11.51
N PHE A 70 9.12 17.41 10.79
CA PHE A 70 9.05 18.18 9.55
C PHE A 70 10.27 18.04 8.63
N SER A 71 10.57 16.80 8.29
CA SER A 71 11.71 16.48 7.44
C SER A 71 11.49 16.96 6.01
N ILE A 72 12.56 16.92 5.20
CA ILE A 72 12.49 17.13 3.74
C ILE A 72 11.46 16.20 3.09
N PHE A 73 11.15 15.06 3.74
CA PHE A 73 10.18 14.06 3.31
C PHE A 73 8.81 14.20 3.98
N ALA A 74 8.44 15.36 4.51
CA ALA A 74 7.20 15.54 5.27
C ALA A 74 5.93 15.13 4.49
N LEU A 75 5.88 15.36 3.17
CA LEU A 75 4.78 14.89 2.30
C LEU A 75 4.78 13.36 2.09
N GLY A 76 5.93 12.72 2.31
CA GLY A 76 6.14 11.30 2.08
C GLY A 76 5.88 10.91 0.63
N ILE A 77 5.30 9.72 0.45
CA ILE A 77 4.91 9.19 -0.86
C ILE A 77 3.45 9.53 -1.22
N MET A 78 2.75 10.29 -0.39
CA MET A 78 1.31 10.57 -0.55
C MET A 78 0.96 11.31 -1.85
N PRO A 79 1.71 12.34 -2.30
CA PRO A 79 1.44 12.97 -3.60
C PRO A 79 1.47 11.97 -4.77
N TYR A 80 2.37 10.99 -4.70
CA TYR A 80 2.48 9.94 -5.72
C TYR A 80 1.29 9.00 -5.67
N ILE A 81 0.88 8.57 -4.48
CA ILE A 81 -0.31 7.73 -4.29
C ILE A 81 -1.53 8.43 -4.88
N SER A 82 -1.73 9.71 -4.54
CA SER A 82 -2.83 10.52 -5.08
C SER A 82 -2.77 10.66 -6.61
N ALA A 83 -1.59 10.93 -7.18
CA ALA A 83 -1.42 10.99 -8.63
C ALA A 83 -1.75 9.63 -9.29
N SER A 84 -1.30 8.52 -8.69
CA SER A 84 -1.55 7.17 -9.19
C SER A 84 -3.04 6.84 -9.17
N ILE A 85 -3.77 7.22 -8.11
CA ILE A 85 -5.23 7.09 -8.02
C ILE A 85 -5.90 7.86 -9.16
N ILE A 86 -5.54 9.13 -9.34
CA ILE A 86 -6.14 9.98 -10.36
C ILE A 86 -5.94 9.37 -11.74
N ILE A 87 -4.71 8.96 -12.07
CA ILE A 87 -4.42 8.33 -13.36
C ILE A 87 -5.16 7.00 -13.53
N GLN A 88 -5.26 6.17 -12.48
CA GLN A 88 -6.04 4.93 -12.54
C GLN A 88 -7.53 5.19 -12.78
N LEU A 89 -8.13 6.19 -12.10
CA LEU A 89 -9.51 6.60 -12.36
C LEU A 89 -9.67 7.10 -13.81
N LEU A 90 -8.74 7.93 -14.28
CA LEU A 90 -8.76 8.45 -15.65
C LEU A 90 -8.59 7.36 -16.71
N THR A 91 -7.84 6.28 -16.43
CA THR A 91 -7.70 5.16 -17.38
C THR A 91 -9.01 4.43 -17.66
N VAL A 92 -9.97 4.48 -16.74
CA VAL A 92 -11.29 3.87 -16.91
C VAL A 92 -12.25 4.81 -17.65
N VAL A 93 -12.16 6.11 -17.38
CA VAL A 93 -13.04 7.12 -17.97
C VAL A 93 -12.61 7.48 -19.39
N ILE A 94 -11.30 7.44 -19.67
CA ILE A 94 -10.72 7.87 -20.95
C ILE A 94 -10.26 6.65 -21.75
N PRO A 95 -10.95 6.29 -22.86
CA PRO A 95 -10.61 5.12 -23.68
C PRO A 95 -9.19 5.13 -24.26
N GLN A 96 -8.62 6.31 -24.49
CA GLN A 96 -7.24 6.46 -24.97
C GLN A 96 -6.23 5.99 -23.93
N LEU A 97 -6.46 6.29 -22.65
CA LEU A 97 -5.61 5.82 -21.56
C LEU A 97 -5.82 4.32 -21.28
N GLU A 98 -7.04 3.81 -21.48
CA GLU A 98 -7.32 2.37 -21.44
C GLU A 98 -6.56 1.62 -22.53
N ALA A 99 -6.61 2.11 -23.78
CA ALA A 99 -5.88 1.53 -24.90
C ALA A 99 -4.37 1.53 -24.63
N LEU A 100 -3.84 2.65 -24.12
CA LEU A 100 -2.45 2.77 -23.69
C LEU A 100 -2.09 1.72 -22.63
N SER A 101 -2.97 1.44 -21.67
CA SER A 101 -2.74 0.39 -20.66
C SER A 101 -2.62 -1.01 -21.27
N LYS A 102 -3.30 -1.25 -22.40
CA LYS A 102 -3.29 -2.52 -23.15
C LYS A 102 -2.09 -2.68 -24.11
N GLU A 103 -1.32 -1.62 -24.38
CA GLU A 103 -0.12 -1.66 -25.24
C GLU A 103 1.09 -2.38 -24.59
N GLY A 104 0.95 -2.89 -23.37
CA GLY A 104 2.00 -3.65 -22.69
C GLY A 104 2.98 -2.77 -21.93
N GLU A 105 4.29 -3.08 -21.99
CA GLU A 105 5.30 -2.36 -21.20
C GLU A 105 5.49 -0.90 -21.63
N SER A 106 5.45 -0.62 -22.93
CA SER A 106 5.57 0.75 -23.46
C SER A 106 4.44 1.65 -22.95
N GLY A 107 3.21 1.12 -22.95
CA GLY A 107 2.03 1.79 -22.43
C GLY A 107 2.11 2.06 -20.93
N ARG A 108 2.47 1.04 -20.14
CA ARG A 108 2.68 1.19 -18.68
C ARG A 108 3.75 2.24 -18.34
N ARG A 109 4.83 2.33 -19.12
CA ARG A 109 5.86 3.37 -18.93
C ARG A 109 5.31 4.77 -19.16
N LYS A 110 4.47 4.98 -20.20
CA LYS A 110 3.80 6.27 -20.43
C LYS A 110 2.81 6.65 -19.33
N ILE A 111 2.00 5.69 -18.84
CA ILE A 111 1.11 5.90 -17.69
C ILE A 111 1.92 6.32 -16.45
N THR A 112 3.05 5.65 -16.23
CA THR A 112 3.97 6.00 -15.14
C THR A 112 4.51 7.41 -15.32
N GLN A 113 4.88 7.82 -16.53
CA GLN A 113 5.34 9.17 -16.82
C GLN A 113 4.27 10.24 -16.51
N TYR A 114 3.00 10.02 -16.87
CA TYR A 114 1.90 10.91 -16.46
C TYR A 114 1.72 10.94 -14.95
N THR A 115 1.85 9.80 -14.29
CA THR A 115 1.81 9.72 -12.82
C THR A 115 2.94 10.54 -12.19
N ARG A 116 4.15 10.51 -12.75
CA ARG A 116 5.30 11.32 -12.29
C ARG A 116 5.01 12.82 -12.42
N TYR A 117 4.50 13.26 -13.57
CA TYR A 117 4.15 14.68 -13.75
C TYR A 117 3.02 15.11 -12.82
N GLY A 118 2.00 14.26 -12.65
CA GLY A 118 0.93 14.48 -11.68
C GLY A 118 1.45 14.57 -10.25
N THR A 119 2.43 13.73 -9.89
CA THR A 119 3.06 13.72 -8.55
C THR A 119 3.74 15.05 -8.26
N VAL A 120 4.56 15.55 -9.19
CA VAL A 120 5.26 16.83 -9.04
C VAL A 120 4.27 18.00 -8.94
N GLY A 121 3.26 18.01 -9.81
CA GLY A 121 2.19 19.03 -9.79
C GLY A 121 1.42 19.02 -8.46
N LEU A 122 1.02 17.85 -7.98
CA LEU A 122 0.34 17.71 -6.69
C LEU A 122 1.23 18.09 -5.51
N SER A 123 2.52 17.74 -5.53
CA SER A 123 3.44 18.13 -4.45
C SER A 123 3.66 19.64 -4.40
N LEU A 124 3.67 20.34 -5.53
CA LEU A 124 3.75 21.80 -5.56
C LEU A 124 2.51 22.43 -4.90
N ILE A 125 1.33 21.92 -5.22
CA ILE A 125 0.07 22.42 -4.67
C ILE A 125 -0.01 22.09 -3.16
N GLN A 126 0.26 20.84 -2.77
CA GLN A 126 0.20 20.41 -1.37
C GLN A 126 1.24 21.11 -0.50
N SER A 127 2.47 21.29 -0.98
CA SER A 127 3.51 22.02 -0.24
C SER A 127 3.16 23.49 -0.04
N LEU A 128 2.47 24.12 -1.00
CA LEU A 128 1.93 25.47 -0.84
C LEU A 128 0.85 25.52 0.26
N PHE A 129 -0.07 24.55 0.28
CA PHE A 129 -1.10 24.48 1.32
C PHE A 129 -0.51 24.23 2.72
N ILE A 130 0.45 23.31 2.84
CA ILE A 130 1.10 23.01 4.11
C ILE A 130 1.94 24.20 4.59
N SER A 131 2.73 24.83 3.72
CA SER A 131 3.54 26.00 4.10
C SER A 131 2.67 27.18 4.56
N ALA A 132 1.57 27.47 3.88
CA ALA A 132 0.60 28.48 4.32
C ALA A 132 -0.09 28.08 5.63
N GLY A 133 -0.36 26.79 5.84
CA GLY A 133 -0.92 26.28 7.09
C GLY A 133 -0.01 26.45 8.29
N LEU A 134 1.27 26.09 8.13
CA LEU A 134 2.26 26.15 9.20
C LEU A 134 2.52 27.58 9.68
N GLU A 135 2.41 28.57 8.80
CA GLU A 135 2.48 29.99 9.21
C GLU A 135 1.34 30.39 10.16
N GLY A 136 0.15 29.77 10.00
CA GLY A 136 -1.01 30.01 10.86
C GLY A 136 -1.04 29.14 12.12
N MET A 137 -0.11 28.21 12.29
CA MET A 137 -0.06 27.28 13.41
C MET A 137 0.94 27.73 14.47
N SER A 138 0.54 27.62 15.74
CA SER A 138 1.39 27.94 16.89
C SER A 138 1.49 26.74 17.82
N GLY A 139 2.66 26.58 18.44
CA GLY A 139 2.89 25.55 19.44
C GLY A 139 1.98 25.74 20.67
N PRO A 140 1.87 24.72 21.56
CA PRO A 140 1.03 24.78 22.76
C PRO A 140 1.34 25.96 23.71
N GLY A 141 2.56 26.51 23.64
CA GLY A 141 3.02 27.69 24.39
C GLY A 141 2.98 29.01 23.62
N GLY A 142 2.39 29.07 22.43
CA GLY A 142 2.35 30.27 21.57
C GLY A 142 3.62 30.51 20.75
N GLU A 143 4.59 29.59 20.78
CA GLU A 143 5.78 29.65 19.93
C GLU A 143 5.39 29.49 18.45
N ALA A 144 5.93 30.37 17.61
CA ALA A 144 5.74 30.26 16.18
C ALA A 144 6.48 29.02 15.66
N ILE A 145 5.75 28.13 14.99
CA ILE A 145 6.33 26.94 14.34
C ILE A 145 7.27 27.37 13.20
N VAL A 146 6.94 28.48 12.55
CA VAL A 146 7.75 29.12 11.51
C VAL A 146 8.57 30.25 12.12
N ILE A 147 9.89 30.18 11.97
CA ILE A 147 10.83 31.13 12.60
C ILE A 147 10.69 32.52 11.98
N VAL A 148 10.53 32.60 10.65
CA VAL A 148 10.30 33.85 9.91
C VAL A 148 9.21 33.61 8.87
N PRO A 149 7.95 34.02 9.14
CA PRO A 149 6.87 33.87 8.18
C PRO A 149 7.08 34.80 6.97
N GLY A 150 6.74 34.33 5.76
CA GLY A 150 6.89 35.13 4.54
C GLY A 150 7.01 34.30 3.26
N TRP A 151 6.97 34.99 2.12
CA TRP A 151 7.07 34.35 0.80
C TRP A 151 8.41 33.59 0.61
N GLN A 152 9.48 34.07 1.24
CA GLN A 152 10.76 33.36 1.22
C GLN A 152 10.65 31.97 1.88
N PHE A 153 9.96 31.87 3.02
CA PHE A 153 9.70 30.59 3.69
C PHE A 153 8.82 29.67 2.84
N LYS A 154 7.74 30.21 2.23
CA LYS A 154 6.87 29.44 1.34
C LYS A 154 7.63 28.86 0.15
N LEU A 155 8.41 29.66 -0.56
CA LEU A 155 9.20 29.19 -1.70
C LEU A 155 10.23 28.14 -1.29
N MET A 156 10.97 28.39 -0.20
CA MET A 156 11.94 27.41 0.31
C MET A 156 11.27 26.09 0.71
N THR A 157 10.11 26.15 1.36
CA THR A 157 9.34 24.97 1.76
C THR A 157 8.78 24.23 0.55
N ILE A 158 8.22 24.95 -0.44
CA ILE A 158 7.71 24.37 -1.68
C ILE A 158 8.81 23.62 -2.41
N ILE A 159 9.97 24.24 -2.60
CA ILE A 159 11.11 23.60 -3.27
C ILE A 159 11.57 22.38 -2.47
N THR A 160 11.75 22.52 -1.16
CA THR A 160 12.27 21.43 -0.31
C THR A 160 11.34 20.22 -0.30
N LEU A 161 10.04 20.42 -0.07
CA LEU A 161 9.06 19.33 -0.02
C LEU A 161 8.79 18.70 -1.39
N THR A 162 8.79 19.51 -2.46
CA THR A 162 8.62 19.01 -3.83
C THR A 162 9.83 18.20 -4.27
N SER A 163 11.06 18.70 -4.04
CA SER A 163 12.30 17.97 -4.31
C SER A 163 12.40 16.71 -3.47
N GLY A 164 12.02 16.76 -2.18
CA GLY A 164 11.95 15.61 -1.30
C GLY A 164 11.01 14.53 -1.83
N THR A 165 9.78 14.90 -2.19
CA THR A 165 8.78 13.95 -2.74
C THR A 165 9.25 13.36 -4.08
N ALA A 166 9.81 14.18 -4.98
CA ALA A 166 10.35 13.71 -6.26
C ALA A 166 11.50 12.71 -6.05
N PHE A 167 12.35 12.95 -5.05
CA PHE A 167 13.42 12.02 -4.67
C PHE A 167 12.88 10.70 -4.11
N ILE A 168 11.88 10.73 -3.22
CA ILE A 168 11.24 9.51 -2.69
C ILE A 168 10.59 8.70 -3.82
N MET A 169 9.89 9.38 -4.74
CA MET A 169 9.31 8.74 -5.92
C MET A 169 10.38 8.04 -6.76
N TRP A 170 11.47 8.75 -7.07
CA TRP A 170 12.59 8.16 -7.81
C TRP A 170 13.21 6.96 -7.09
N LEU A 171 13.40 7.07 -5.77
CA LEU A 171 13.93 5.98 -4.94
C LEU A 171 13.01 4.76 -4.97
N GLY A 172 11.70 4.95 -4.85
CA GLY A 172 10.71 3.87 -4.94
C GLY A 172 10.69 3.19 -6.31
N GLU A 173 10.84 3.93 -7.39
CA GLU A 173 10.92 3.36 -8.73
C GLU A 173 12.24 2.60 -8.94
N GLN A 174 13.37 3.14 -8.48
CA GLN A 174 14.66 2.44 -8.55
C GLN A 174 14.65 1.14 -7.75
N MET A 175 14.01 1.12 -6.57
CA MET A 175 13.80 -0.10 -5.79
C MET A 175 12.91 -1.11 -6.53
N THR A 176 11.93 -0.65 -7.32
CA THR A 176 11.06 -1.54 -8.11
C THR A 176 11.80 -2.15 -9.30
N GLU A 177 12.65 -1.37 -9.97
CA GLU A 177 13.42 -1.84 -11.14
C GLU A 177 14.60 -2.75 -10.77
N ARG A 178 15.37 -2.36 -9.75
CA ARG A 178 16.65 -3.02 -9.40
C ARG A 178 16.59 -3.84 -8.12
N GLY A 179 15.56 -3.63 -7.30
CA GLY A 179 15.37 -4.33 -6.04
C GLY A 179 14.43 -5.53 -6.16
N ILE A 180 13.74 -5.80 -5.06
CA ILE A 180 12.72 -6.85 -4.91
C ILE A 180 11.47 -6.18 -4.37
N GLY A 181 10.30 -6.60 -4.83
CA GLY A 181 9.04 -6.02 -4.39
C GLY A 181 8.63 -4.78 -5.17
N ASN A 182 7.55 -4.16 -4.73
CA ASN A 182 7.18 -2.81 -5.15
C ASN A 182 7.86 -1.82 -4.20
N GLY A 183 8.75 -0.98 -4.72
CA GLY A 183 9.54 -0.05 -3.91
C GLY A 183 8.69 0.98 -3.18
N ILE A 184 7.59 1.45 -3.78
CA ILE A 184 6.64 2.38 -3.13
C ILE A 184 5.99 1.71 -1.92
N SER A 185 5.54 0.47 -2.07
CA SER A 185 4.96 -0.31 -0.98
C SER A 185 5.97 -0.58 0.13
N LEU A 186 7.24 -0.83 -0.22
CA LEU A 186 8.32 -1.04 0.74
C LEU A 186 8.68 0.23 1.52
N ILE A 187 8.58 1.42 0.92
CA ILE A 187 8.78 2.69 1.62
C ILE A 187 7.70 2.87 2.69
N ILE A 188 6.42 2.62 2.37
CA ILE A 188 5.32 2.70 3.33
C ILE A 188 5.50 1.66 4.44
N PHE A 189 5.84 0.43 4.07
CA PHE A 189 6.15 -0.65 5.01
C PHE A 189 7.26 -0.24 5.98
N ALA A 190 8.37 0.29 5.48
CA ALA A 190 9.49 0.71 6.30
C ALA A 190 9.12 1.88 7.23
N GLY A 191 8.30 2.82 6.76
CA GLY A 191 7.78 3.93 7.56
C GLY A 191 6.98 3.45 8.77
N ILE A 192 6.09 2.48 8.58
CA ILE A 192 5.27 1.90 9.66
C ILE A 192 6.13 1.07 10.61
N VAL A 193 6.97 0.17 10.07
CA VAL A 193 7.79 -0.75 10.89
C VAL A 193 8.86 -0.01 11.69
N ALA A 194 9.39 1.11 11.18
CA ALA A 194 10.36 1.93 11.92
C ALA A 194 9.82 2.50 13.24
N ARG A 195 8.50 2.58 13.42
CA ARG A 195 7.85 3.04 14.65
C ARG A 195 7.60 1.92 15.66
N MET A 196 7.66 0.66 15.23
CA MET A 196 7.41 -0.50 16.10
C MET A 196 8.33 -0.54 17.33
N PRO A 197 9.66 -0.32 17.22
CA PRO A 197 10.54 -0.40 18.38
C PRO A 197 10.22 0.66 19.44
N ALA A 198 9.94 1.90 19.01
CA ALA A 198 9.58 2.99 19.92
C ALA A 198 8.23 2.72 20.60
N ALA A 199 7.23 2.21 19.86
CA ALA A 199 5.94 1.82 20.42
C ALA A 199 6.08 0.73 21.49
N ILE A 200 6.93 -0.27 21.25
CA ILE A 200 7.22 -1.33 22.25
C ILE A 200 7.91 -0.73 23.48
N GLY A 201 8.90 0.15 23.29
CA GLY A 201 9.59 0.84 24.38
C GLY A 201 8.64 1.65 25.27
N ASN A 202 7.78 2.47 24.66
CA ASN A 202 6.78 3.26 25.38
C ASN A 202 5.77 2.37 26.13
N THR A 203 5.36 1.25 25.51
CA THR A 203 4.46 0.28 26.14
C THR A 203 5.09 -0.36 27.37
N ILE A 204 6.38 -0.73 27.31
CA ILE A 204 7.12 -1.29 28.44
C ILE A 204 7.26 -0.26 29.58
N GLN A 205 7.51 1.00 29.23
CA GLN A 205 7.57 2.10 30.22
C GLN A 205 6.22 2.31 30.92
N MET A 206 5.10 2.31 30.18
CA MET A 206 3.75 2.43 30.77
C MET A 206 3.41 1.28 31.73
N VAL A 207 3.86 0.05 31.43
CA VAL A 207 3.70 -1.10 32.34
C VAL A 207 4.59 -0.97 33.56
N SER A 208 5.83 -0.52 33.37
CA SER A 208 6.80 -0.34 34.47
C SER A 208 6.38 0.80 35.41
N ALA A 209 5.73 1.83 34.87
CA ALA A 209 5.16 2.96 35.62
C ALA A 209 3.86 2.59 36.35
N GLY A 210 3.31 1.39 36.14
CA GLY A 210 2.05 0.94 36.74
C GLY A 210 0.78 1.54 36.12
N GLU A 211 0.91 2.33 35.06
CA GLU A 211 -0.22 2.93 34.32
C GLU A 211 -1.01 1.88 33.53
N MET A 212 -0.36 0.76 33.16
CA MET A 212 -0.99 -0.33 32.41
C MET A 212 -0.86 -1.68 33.12
N ASN A 213 -1.99 -2.36 33.32
CA ASN A 213 -2.03 -3.68 33.93
C ASN A 213 -1.36 -4.73 33.03
N VAL A 214 -0.46 -5.54 33.60
CA VAL A 214 0.23 -6.64 32.90
C VAL A 214 -0.76 -7.63 32.26
N LEU A 215 -1.90 -7.89 32.92
CA LEU A 215 -2.94 -8.77 32.36
C LEU A 215 -3.53 -8.21 31.06
N PHE A 216 -3.67 -6.89 30.98
CA PHE A 216 -4.18 -6.20 29.80
C PHE A 216 -3.16 -6.20 28.66
N LEU A 217 -1.87 -6.07 28.94
CA LEU A 217 -0.80 -6.24 27.95
C LEU A 217 -0.84 -7.63 27.30
N VAL A 218 -1.00 -8.69 28.11
CA VAL A 218 -1.08 -10.07 27.61
C VAL A 218 -2.31 -10.25 26.72
N LEU A 219 -3.47 -9.72 27.14
CA LEU A 219 -4.69 -9.72 26.33
C LEU A 219 -4.48 -9.01 24.99
N LEU A 220 -3.85 -7.84 25.00
CA LEU A 220 -3.54 -7.05 23.81
C LEU A 220 -2.64 -7.82 22.85
N LEU A 221 -1.59 -8.48 23.35
CA LEU A 221 -0.67 -9.28 22.54
C LEU A 221 -1.39 -10.46 21.89
N VAL A 222 -2.27 -11.15 22.62
CA VAL A 222 -3.09 -12.25 22.07
C VAL A 222 -4.00 -11.73 20.96
N VAL A 223 -4.66 -10.58 21.15
CA VAL A 223 -5.51 -9.97 20.12
C VAL A 223 -4.69 -9.58 18.89
N MET A 224 -3.49 -9.01 19.06
CA MET A 224 -2.60 -8.67 17.94
C MET A 224 -2.22 -9.90 17.12
N VAL A 225 -1.79 -10.98 17.77
CA VAL A 225 -1.42 -12.22 17.10
C VAL A 225 -2.61 -12.83 16.37
N LEU A 226 -3.80 -12.77 16.98
CA LEU A 226 -5.04 -13.25 16.38
C LEU A 226 -5.40 -12.43 15.13
N VAL A 227 -5.35 -11.10 15.20
CA VAL A 227 -5.62 -10.22 14.05
C VAL A 227 -4.62 -10.48 12.92
N VAL A 228 -3.33 -10.59 13.22
CA VAL A 228 -2.30 -10.93 12.21
C VAL A 228 -2.58 -12.32 11.61
N GLY A 229 -2.95 -13.30 12.43
CA GLY A 229 -3.32 -14.64 11.97
C GLY A 229 -4.53 -14.64 11.03
N ILE A 230 -5.57 -13.85 11.34
CA ILE A 230 -6.73 -13.65 10.47
C ILE A 230 -6.29 -13.01 9.14
N ILE A 231 -5.45 -11.97 9.19
CA ILE A 231 -4.96 -11.30 7.98
C ILE A 231 -4.19 -12.29 7.09
N LEU A 232 -3.27 -13.05 7.67
CA LEU A 232 -2.48 -14.07 6.96
C LEU A 232 -3.38 -15.14 6.33
N PHE A 233 -4.41 -15.60 7.05
CA PHE A 233 -5.35 -16.60 6.54
C PHE A 233 -6.11 -16.08 5.32
N PHE A 234 -6.68 -14.88 5.38
CA PHE A 234 -7.46 -14.31 4.28
C PHE A 234 -6.60 -13.90 3.07
N GLU A 235 -5.38 -13.39 3.29
CA GLU A 235 -4.47 -13.02 2.19
C GLU A 235 -3.88 -14.24 1.47
N THR A 236 -3.68 -15.35 2.18
CA THR A 236 -3.21 -16.61 1.56
C THR A 236 -4.35 -17.47 0.98
N ALA A 237 -5.59 -17.17 1.37
CA ALA A 237 -6.76 -17.90 0.89
C ALA A 237 -7.04 -17.60 -0.59
N GLN A 238 -7.23 -18.69 -1.34
CA GLN A 238 -7.50 -18.65 -2.77
C GLN A 238 -8.58 -19.67 -3.13
N ARG A 239 -9.51 -19.24 -3.98
CA ARG A 239 -10.47 -20.10 -4.65
C ARG A 239 -9.83 -20.66 -5.92
N ARG A 240 -9.61 -21.96 -5.97
CA ARG A 240 -9.04 -22.65 -7.14
C ARG A 240 -10.16 -23.06 -8.09
N ILE A 241 -10.21 -22.47 -9.28
CA ILE A 241 -11.13 -22.87 -10.35
C ILE A 241 -10.41 -23.89 -11.25
N PRO A 242 -10.88 -25.14 -11.36
CA PRO A 242 -10.23 -26.14 -12.20
C PRO A 242 -10.34 -25.78 -13.68
N ILE A 243 -9.21 -25.90 -14.39
CA ILE A 243 -9.11 -25.73 -15.84
C ILE A 243 -8.59 -27.04 -16.42
N GLN A 244 -9.12 -27.41 -17.58
CA GLN A 244 -8.57 -28.48 -18.41
C GLN A 244 -8.08 -27.90 -19.72
N TYR A 245 -6.88 -28.29 -20.12
CA TYR A 245 -6.36 -28.01 -21.46
C TYR A 245 -6.77 -29.12 -22.41
N ALA A 246 -7.17 -28.75 -23.62
CA ALA A 246 -7.58 -29.69 -24.65
C ALA A 246 -6.46 -30.72 -24.90
N LYS A 247 -6.84 -32.01 -24.95
CA LYS A 247 -5.95 -33.11 -25.30
C LYS A 247 -5.72 -33.07 -26.81
N ARG A 248 -4.46 -33.08 -27.24
CA ARG A 248 -4.12 -33.26 -28.66
C ARG A 248 -3.74 -34.73 -28.86
N VAL A 249 -4.60 -35.47 -29.56
CA VAL A 249 -4.30 -36.84 -29.96
C VAL A 249 -3.52 -36.78 -31.27
N VAL A 250 -2.28 -37.28 -31.28
CA VAL A 250 -1.47 -37.40 -32.50
C VAL A 250 -1.05 -38.87 -32.62
N GLY A 251 -1.62 -39.58 -33.60
CA GLY A 251 -1.45 -41.03 -33.76
C GLY A 251 -2.09 -41.82 -32.61
N ARG A 252 -1.39 -42.82 -32.06
CA ARG A 252 -1.84 -43.63 -30.89
C ARG A 252 -1.47 -43.02 -29.53
N ARG A 253 -0.84 -41.84 -29.48
CA ARG A 253 -0.42 -41.21 -28.22
C ARG A 253 -1.21 -39.94 -27.94
N VAL A 254 -1.77 -39.86 -26.74
CA VAL A 254 -2.46 -38.67 -26.24
C VAL A 254 -1.40 -37.75 -25.64
N TYR A 255 -1.23 -36.56 -26.22
CA TYR A 255 -0.39 -35.51 -25.66
C TYR A 255 -1.28 -34.43 -25.02
N GLY A 256 -0.89 -33.99 -23.82
CA GLY A 256 -1.64 -32.97 -23.08
C GLY A 256 -2.81 -33.53 -22.26
N GLY A 257 -3.66 -32.62 -21.76
CA GLY A 257 -4.75 -32.95 -20.83
C GLY A 257 -4.38 -32.87 -19.35
N GLN A 258 -3.33 -32.13 -18.98
CA GLN A 258 -3.11 -31.80 -17.58
C GLN A 258 -4.22 -30.89 -17.08
N SER A 259 -4.83 -31.28 -15.96
CA SER A 259 -5.68 -30.38 -15.17
C SER A 259 -4.80 -29.35 -14.50
N SER A 260 -5.12 -28.08 -14.71
CA SER A 260 -4.56 -26.96 -13.96
C SER A 260 -5.67 -26.29 -13.15
N HIS A 261 -5.34 -25.21 -12.45
CA HIS A 261 -6.34 -24.37 -11.81
C HIS A 261 -6.00 -22.89 -12.01
N LEU A 262 -7.04 -22.06 -12.14
CA LEU A 262 -6.94 -20.62 -12.04
C LEU A 262 -7.12 -20.24 -10.56
N PRO A 263 -6.09 -19.73 -9.88
CA PRO A 263 -6.23 -19.25 -8.52
C PRO A 263 -6.88 -17.85 -8.53
N LEU A 264 -8.02 -17.71 -7.84
CA LEU A 264 -8.62 -16.41 -7.53
C LEU A 264 -8.42 -16.13 -6.05
N LYS A 265 -7.64 -15.11 -5.70
CA LYS A 265 -7.50 -14.65 -4.31
C LYS A 265 -8.84 -14.11 -3.79
N ILE A 266 -9.09 -14.21 -2.47
CA ILE A 266 -10.27 -13.57 -1.86
C ILE A 266 -10.16 -12.05 -1.99
N ASN A 267 -8.98 -11.50 -1.71
CA ASN A 267 -8.68 -10.08 -1.88
C ASN A 267 -7.79 -9.88 -3.12
N VAL A 268 -8.40 -9.75 -4.30
CA VAL A 268 -7.65 -9.46 -5.54
C VAL A 268 -7.03 -8.07 -5.49
N ALA A 269 -7.68 -7.12 -4.80
CA ALA A 269 -7.24 -5.74 -4.70
C ALA A 269 -6.09 -5.50 -3.71
N GLY A 270 -5.81 -6.49 -2.84
CA GLY A 270 -4.75 -6.42 -1.84
C GLY A 270 -4.93 -5.23 -0.89
N VAL A 271 -3.83 -4.54 -0.63
CA VAL A 271 -3.72 -3.45 0.36
C VAL A 271 -4.14 -2.09 -0.19
N ILE A 272 -4.31 -1.96 -1.50
CA ILE A 272 -4.47 -0.68 -2.19
C ILE A 272 -5.78 0.04 -1.82
N PRO A 273 -6.95 -0.62 -1.74
CA PRO A 273 -8.22 0.06 -1.45
C PRO A 273 -8.25 0.82 -0.11
N PRO A 274 -7.78 0.26 1.02
CA PRO A 274 -7.64 1.01 2.27
C PRO A 274 -6.77 2.26 2.16
N ILE A 275 -5.66 2.19 1.40
CA ILE A 275 -4.76 3.33 1.18
C ILE A 275 -5.48 4.44 0.41
N PHE A 276 -6.28 4.07 -0.59
CA PHE A 276 -7.04 5.02 -1.40
C PHE A 276 -8.15 5.68 -0.57
N ALA A 277 -8.90 4.87 0.19
CA ALA A 277 -9.92 5.36 1.11
C ALA A 277 -9.33 6.34 2.13
N SER A 278 -8.18 6.00 2.74
CA SER A 278 -7.52 6.92 3.69
C SER A 278 -7.05 8.20 2.99
N SER A 279 -6.48 8.11 1.80
CA SER A 279 -5.96 9.29 1.07
C SER A 279 -7.08 10.27 0.71
N ILE A 280 -8.25 9.78 0.32
CA ILE A 280 -9.41 10.64 0.01
C ILE A 280 -10.00 11.26 1.27
N MET A 281 -10.14 10.48 2.35
CA MET A 281 -10.65 11.00 3.63
C MET A 281 -9.76 12.11 4.21
N MET A 282 -8.47 12.07 3.90
CA MET A 282 -7.51 13.06 4.37
C MET A 282 -7.59 14.39 3.62
N PHE A 283 -7.98 14.39 2.35
CA PHE A 283 -8.00 15.62 1.54
C PHE A 283 -8.91 16.72 2.12
N PRO A 284 -10.20 16.45 2.44
CA PRO A 284 -11.06 17.45 3.06
C PRO A 284 -10.60 17.87 4.46
N ALA A 285 -10.04 16.93 5.23
CA ALA A 285 -9.57 17.22 6.58
C ALA A 285 -8.38 18.16 6.60
N THR A 286 -7.44 18.01 5.66
CA THR A 286 -6.33 18.94 5.48
C THR A 286 -6.84 20.33 5.12
N ILE A 287 -7.81 20.43 4.21
CA ILE A 287 -8.40 21.72 3.82
C ILE A 287 -9.15 22.38 5.00
N GLY A 288 -9.90 21.60 5.76
CA GLY A 288 -10.66 22.12 6.91
C GLY A 288 -9.81 22.50 8.11
N GLY A 289 -8.59 21.99 8.23
CA GLY A 289 -7.61 22.50 9.20
C GLY A 289 -7.03 23.87 8.80
N LEU A 290 -7.00 24.17 7.50
CA LEU A 290 -6.38 25.36 6.92
C LEU A 290 -7.38 26.52 6.72
N ILE A 291 -8.62 26.20 6.37
CA ILE A 291 -9.66 27.18 6.03
C ILE A 291 -10.68 27.25 7.17
N GLN A 292 -10.69 28.39 7.88
CA GLN A 292 -11.59 28.68 8.99
C GLN A 292 -12.97 29.16 8.48
N ILE A 293 -13.66 28.34 7.68
CA ILE A 293 -15.03 28.61 7.24
C ILE A 293 -15.98 27.61 7.93
N ASP A 294 -17.06 28.11 8.52
CA ASP A 294 -17.99 27.32 9.36
C ASP A 294 -18.50 26.04 8.70
N TRP A 295 -18.85 26.07 7.41
CA TRP A 295 -19.32 24.87 6.71
C TRP A 295 -18.20 23.84 6.48
N ILE A 296 -16.98 24.31 6.19
CA ILE A 296 -15.80 23.44 5.98
C ILE A 296 -15.39 22.81 7.31
N GLN A 297 -15.45 23.58 8.40
CA GLN A 297 -15.16 23.07 9.74
C GLN A 297 -16.18 22.03 10.20
N ARG A 298 -17.48 22.22 9.93
CA ARG A 298 -18.51 21.21 10.24
C ARG A 298 -18.27 19.91 9.48
N VAL A 299 -17.89 20.01 8.21
CA VAL A 299 -17.52 18.83 7.39
C VAL A 299 -16.25 18.18 7.94
N SER A 300 -15.20 18.96 8.21
CA SER A 300 -13.93 18.47 8.76
C SER A 300 -14.10 17.79 10.13
N ALA A 301 -14.88 18.39 11.03
CA ALA A 301 -15.20 17.82 12.34
C ALA A 301 -15.99 16.50 12.20
N SER A 302 -16.90 16.42 11.24
CA SER A 302 -17.64 15.17 10.95
C SER A 302 -16.73 14.09 10.37
N LEU A 303 -15.66 14.47 9.68
CA LEU A 303 -14.63 13.58 9.12
C LEU A 303 -13.49 13.26 10.10
N SER A 304 -13.59 13.70 11.36
CA SER A 304 -12.60 13.35 12.38
C SER A 304 -12.75 11.89 12.87
N PRO A 305 -11.64 11.17 13.13
CA PRO A 305 -11.66 9.83 13.72
C PRO A 305 -12.39 9.84 15.06
N GLY A 306 -13.34 8.92 15.24
CA GLY A 306 -14.15 8.81 16.46
C GLY A 306 -15.63 9.09 16.24
N THR A 307 -16.03 9.74 15.14
CA THR A 307 -17.45 9.88 14.78
C THR A 307 -17.96 8.64 14.08
N ILE A 308 -19.22 8.25 14.33
CA ILE A 308 -19.89 7.17 13.58
C ILE A 308 -19.89 7.48 12.07
N PHE A 309 -20.06 8.75 11.71
CA PHE A 309 -20.08 9.19 10.32
C PHE A 309 -18.75 8.92 9.61
N TYR A 310 -17.62 9.20 10.26
CA TYR A 310 -16.29 8.88 9.73
C TYR A 310 -16.15 7.39 9.44
N TYR A 311 -16.53 6.52 10.38
CA TYR A 311 -16.41 5.07 10.19
C TYR A 311 -17.31 4.56 9.07
N LEU A 312 -18.54 5.05 8.97
CA LEU A 312 -19.47 4.65 7.92
C LEU A 312 -18.94 5.08 6.55
N LEU A 313 -18.49 6.34 6.42
CA LEU A 313 -17.93 6.85 5.17
C LEU A 313 -16.63 6.13 4.78
N PHE A 314 -15.78 5.83 5.76
CA PHE A 314 -14.54 5.09 5.53
C PHE A 314 -14.80 3.66 5.05
N VAL A 315 -15.74 2.93 5.67
CA VAL A 315 -16.18 1.61 5.20
C VAL A 315 -16.77 1.70 3.79
N ALA A 316 -17.62 2.69 3.52
CA ALA A 316 -18.21 2.89 2.20
C ALA A 316 -17.13 3.08 1.13
N PHE A 317 -16.10 3.91 1.41
CA PHE A 317 -14.96 4.08 0.49
C PHE A 317 -14.13 2.81 0.34
N ILE A 318 -13.84 2.08 1.41
CA ILE A 318 -13.10 0.80 1.31
C ILE A 318 -13.86 -0.16 0.40
N VAL A 319 -15.17 -0.35 0.64
CA VAL A 319 -16.00 -1.24 -0.17
C VAL A 319 -16.01 -0.78 -1.63
N PHE A 320 -16.25 0.51 -1.88
CA PHE A 320 -16.21 1.09 -3.23
C PHE A 320 -14.88 0.82 -3.93
N PHE A 321 -13.75 1.11 -3.29
CA PHE A 321 -12.42 0.91 -3.88
C PHE A 321 -12.07 -0.57 -4.06
N CYS A 322 -12.54 -1.48 -3.18
CA CYS A 322 -12.36 -2.91 -3.37
C CYS A 322 -13.05 -3.40 -4.66
N PHE A 323 -14.28 -2.98 -4.90
CA PHE A 323 -15.01 -3.31 -6.14
C PHE A 323 -14.39 -2.65 -7.36
N PHE A 324 -14.15 -1.34 -7.26
CA PHE A 324 -13.58 -0.55 -8.35
C PHE A 324 -12.21 -1.11 -8.78
N TYR A 325 -11.29 -1.30 -7.85
CA TYR A 325 -9.94 -1.78 -8.17
C TYR A 325 -9.97 -3.20 -8.74
N THR A 326 -10.80 -4.09 -8.20
CA THR A 326 -10.92 -5.46 -8.71
C THR A 326 -11.46 -5.48 -10.15
N ALA A 327 -12.49 -4.67 -10.45
CA ALA A 327 -13.07 -4.59 -11.79
C ALA A 327 -12.09 -4.05 -12.83
N VAL A 328 -11.25 -3.07 -12.45
CA VAL A 328 -10.27 -2.46 -13.35
C VAL A 328 -9.06 -3.36 -13.60
N THR A 329 -8.59 -4.07 -12.58
CA THR A 329 -7.38 -4.89 -12.70
C THR A 329 -7.64 -6.29 -13.25
N PHE A 330 -8.82 -6.85 -12.99
CA PHE A 330 -9.16 -8.20 -13.39
C PHE A 330 -10.34 -8.18 -14.36
N ASN A 331 -10.06 -8.11 -15.66
CA ASN A 331 -11.08 -8.21 -16.70
C ASN A 331 -11.45 -9.69 -16.99
N PRO A 332 -12.66 -10.16 -16.63
CA PRO A 332 -13.08 -11.55 -16.84
C PRO A 332 -13.14 -11.95 -18.32
N VAL A 333 -13.39 -10.98 -19.20
CA VAL A 333 -13.48 -11.19 -20.65
C VAL A 333 -12.12 -11.55 -21.21
N ASP A 334 -11.08 -10.77 -20.86
CA ASP A 334 -9.72 -11.00 -21.32
C ASP A 334 -9.16 -12.32 -20.80
N VAL A 335 -9.46 -12.67 -19.54
CA VAL A 335 -9.06 -13.97 -18.96
C VAL A 335 -9.75 -15.14 -19.67
N ALA A 336 -11.04 -15.02 -19.98
CA ALA A 336 -11.77 -16.04 -20.72
C ALA A 336 -11.28 -16.19 -22.16
N GLU A 337 -10.96 -15.08 -22.85
CA GLU A 337 -10.34 -15.11 -24.18
C GLU A 337 -8.96 -15.76 -24.16
N ASN A 338 -8.10 -15.39 -23.21
CA ASN A 338 -6.78 -15.97 -23.06
C ASN A 338 -6.86 -17.47 -22.76
N LEU A 339 -7.83 -17.88 -21.93
CA LEU A 339 -8.09 -19.29 -21.66
C LEU A 339 -8.47 -20.04 -22.95
N LYS A 340 -9.37 -19.47 -23.76
CA LYS A 340 -9.80 -20.02 -25.05
C LYS A 340 -8.64 -20.08 -26.05
N LYS A 341 -7.83 -19.02 -26.18
CA LYS A 341 -6.65 -18.95 -27.07
C LYS A 341 -5.60 -20.00 -26.70
N ASN A 342 -5.41 -20.27 -25.42
CA ASN A 342 -4.50 -21.30 -24.92
C ASN A 342 -5.09 -22.72 -24.94
N GLY A 343 -6.27 -22.93 -25.53
CA GLY A 343 -6.93 -24.24 -25.58
C GLY A 343 -7.40 -24.76 -24.22
N GLY A 344 -7.48 -23.89 -23.21
CA GLY A 344 -8.03 -24.19 -21.90
C GLY A 344 -9.54 -23.98 -21.85
N PHE A 345 -10.22 -24.74 -21.00
CA PHE A 345 -11.63 -24.53 -20.68
C PHE A 345 -11.95 -24.94 -19.25
N ILE A 346 -13.00 -24.36 -18.68
CA ILE A 346 -13.52 -24.75 -17.38
C ILE A 346 -14.50 -25.92 -17.61
N PRO A 347 -14.30 -27.08 -16.95
CA PRO A 347 -15.20 -28.22 -17.10
C PRO A 347 -16.65 -27.83 -16.80
N GLY A 348 -17.58 -28.19 -17.70
CA GLY A 348 -19.01 -27.89 -17.56
C GLY A 348 -19.44 -26.50 -18.05
N ILE A 349 -18.52 -25.65 -18.53
CA ILE A 349 -18.84 -24.29 -19.01
C ILE A 349 -18.33 -24.11 -20.43
N ARG A 350 -19.19 -23.60 -21.32
CA ARG A 350 -18.81 -23.34 -22.72
C ARG A 350 -17.74 -22.23 -22.79
N PRO A 351 -16.64 -22.41 -23.54
CA PRO A 351 -15.61 -21.38 -23.73
C PRO A 351 -16.16 -20.09 -24.32
N GLY A 352 -15.63 -18.94 -23.90
CA GLY A 352 -16.06 -17.61 -24.33
C GLY A 352 -16.96 -16.92 -23.30
N LYS A 353 -18.06 -16.29 -23.74
CA LYS A 353 -18.92 -15.45 -22.87
C LYS A 353 -19.43 -16.15 -21.61
N LYS A 354 -19.78 -17.44 -21.68
CA LYS A 354 -20.23 -18.19 -20.50
C LYS A 354 -19.10 -18.41 -19.48
N THR A 355 -17.86 -18.47 -19.92
CA THR A 355 -16.68 -18.55 -19.05
C THR A 355 -16.43 -17.21 -18.37
N SER A 356 -16.52 -16.08 -19.11
CA SER A 356 -16.40 -14.75 -18.51
C SER A 356 -17.50 -14.47 -17.49
N ASP A 357 -18.76 -14.80 -17.80
CA ASP A 357 -19.89 -14.63 -16.87
C ASP A 357 -19.71 -15.44 -15.58
N PHE A 358 -19.10 -16.63 -15.67
CA PHE A 358 -18.82 -17.46 -14.50
C PHE A 358 -17.70 -16.87 -13.64
N ILE A 359 -16.61 -16.44 -14.27
CA ILE A 359 -15.48 -15.80 -13.60
C ILE A 359 -15.95 -14.49 -12.93
N ASP A 360 -16.75 -13.68 -13.62
CA ASP A 360 -17.32 -12.43 -13.10
C ASP A 360 -18.19 -12.64 -11.86
N LYS A 361 -19.12 -13.63 -11.90
CA LYS A 361 -19.92 -14.01 -10.73
C LYS A 361 -19.07 -14.52 -9.58
N ALA A 362 -17.98 -15.26 -9.88
CA ALA A 362 -17.07 -15.77 -8.87
C ALA A 362 -16.29 -14.62 -8.21
N LEU A 363 -15.75 -13.70 -9.01
CA LEU A 363 -15.03 -12.52 -8.54
C LEU A 363 -15.92 -11.62 -7.70
N THR A 364 -17.10 -11.26 -8.20
CA THR A 364 -18.04 -10.38 -7.48
C THR A 364 -18.36 -10.92 -6.08
N ARG A 365 -18.64 -12.22 -5.95
CA ARG A 365 -18.91 -12.86 -4.64
C ARG A 365 -17.68 -12.90 -3.74
N LEU A 366 -16.50 -13.13 -4.30
CA LEU A 366 -15.25 -13.10 -3.53
C LEU A 366 -14.94 -11.68 -3.05
N THR A 367 -15.13 -10.67 -3.91
CA THR A 367 -14.90 -9.27 -3.60
C THR A 367 -15.85 -8.77 -2.50
N VAL A 368 -17.10 -9.24 -2.44
CA VAL A 368 -18.00 -8.94 -1.30
C VAL A 368 -17.35 -9.40 0.01
N ILE A 369 -16.87 -10.65 0.07
CA ILE A 369 -16.23 -11.20 1.27
C ILE A 369 -14.94 -10.45 1.59
N GLY A 370 -14.12 -10.18 0.57
CA GLY A 370 -12.88 -9.41 0.69
C GLY A 370 -13.12 -8.01 1.22
N ALA A 371 -14.09 -7.28 0.68
CA ALA A 371 -14.43 -5.92 1.08
C ALA A 371 -14.92 -5.86 2.55
N ILE A 372 -15.72 -6.84 2.98
CA ILE A 372 -16.15 -6.96 4.38
C ILE A 372 -14.93 -7.20 5.29
N TYR A 373 -14.09 -8.16 4.94
CA TYR A 373 -12.87 -8.49 5.68
C TYR A 373 -11.94 -7.27 5.83
N VAL A 374 -11.62 -6.59 4.72
CA VAL A 374 -10.75 -5.41 4.72
C VAL A 374 -11.35 -4.29 5.56
N SER A 375 -12.66 -4.03 5.42
CA SER A 375 -13.37 -3.01 6.20
C SER A 375 -13.32 -3.29 7.70
N VAL A 376 -13.57 -4.55 8.10
CA VAL A 376 -13.55 -4.96 9.51
C VAL A 376 -12.17 -4.77 10.11
N ILE A 377 -11.10 -5.16 9.41
CA ILE A 377 -9.72 -5.01 9.92
C ILE A 377 -9.29 -3.56 10.01
N CYS A 378 -9.68 -2.70 9.07
CA CYS A 378 -9.33 -1.29 9.11
C CYS A 378 -10.05 -0.54 10.25
N VAL A 379 -11.30 -0.92 10.55
CA VAL A 379 -12.13 -0.25 11.56
C VAL A 379 -11.97 -0.83 12.97
N MET A 380 -11.75 -2.14 13.11
CA MET A 380 -11.71 -2.80 14.43
C MET A 380 -10.67 -2.15 15.38
N PRO A 381 -9.41 -1.91 14.98
CA PRO A 381 -8.43 -1.29 15.87
C PRO A 381 -8.75 0.17 16.21
N THR A 382 -9.32 0.92 15.26
CA THR A 382 -9.65 2.34 15.50
C THR A 382 -10.80 2.49 16.50
N VAL A 383 -11.78 1.58 16.46
CA VAL A 383 -12.84 1.51 17.48
C VAL A 383 -12.30 1.10 18.84
N LEU A 384 -11.36 0.15 18.89
CA LEU A 384 -10.71 -0.27 20.13
C LEU A 384 -9.92 0.89 20.79
N ILE A 385 -9.16 1.65 20.00
CA ILE A 385 -8.41 2.82 20.48
C ILE A 385 -9.37 3.87 21.06
N SER A 386 -10.43 4.21 20.32
CA SER A 386 -11.36 5.29 20.71
C SER A 386 -12.21 4.94 21.94
N LYS A 387 -12.64 3.68 22.10
CA LYS A 387 -13.52 3.29 23.22
C LYS A 387 -12.78 2.78 24.46
N PHE A 388 -11.62 2.15 24.28
CA PHE A 388 -10.90 1.50 25.38
C PHE A 388 -9.61 2.24 25.75
N ASN A 389 -9.31 3.40 25.12
CA ASN A 389 -8.10 4.21 25.35
C ASN A 389 -6.81 3.39 25.39
N VAL A 390 -6.78 2.35 24.58
CA VAL A 390 -5.63 1.48 24.45
C VAL A 390 -4.59 2.22 23.62
N PRO A 391 -3.32 2.30 24.05
CA PRO A 391 -2.22 2.81 23.23
C PRO A 391 -1.89 1.78 22.15
N PHE A 392 -2.86 1.47 21.29
CA PHE A 392 -2.67 0.62 20.14
C PHE A 392 -2.06 1.49 19.04
N TYR A 393 -0.73 1.60 19.06
CA TYR A 393 0.05 2.39 18.11
C TYR A 393 -0.06 1.90 16.65
N PHE A 394 -0.75 0.78 16.40
CA PHE A 394 -0.90 0.16 15.11
C PHE A 394 -2.31 0.36 14.54
N GLY A 395 -2.50 1.31 13.61
CA GLY A 395 -3.78 1.40 12.90
C GLY A 395 -4.10 0.08 12.15
N GLY A 396 -5.39 -0.27 12.03
CA GLY A 396 -5.80 -1.49 11.30
C GLY A 396 -5.33 -1.52 9.85
N THR A 397 -5.36 -0.36 9.19
CA THR A 397 -4.78 -0.16 7.85
C THR A 397 -3.27 -0.40 7.84
N ALA A 398 -2.54 0.03 8.87
CA ALA A 398 -1.09 -0.13 8.95
C ALA A 398 -0.69 -1.61 9.09
N LEU A 399 -1.43 -2.38 9.91
CA LEU A 399 -1.22 -3.82 10.03
C LEU A 399 -1.46 -4.55 8.71
N LEU A 400 -2.54 -4.20 8.01
CA LEU A 400 -2.86 -4.78 6.70
C LEU A 400 -1.77 -4.46 5.67
N ILE A 401 -1.23 -3.24 5.68
CA ILE A 401 -0.09 -2.86 4.83
C ILE A 401 1.15 -3.69 5.15
N VAL A 402 1.51 -3.79 6.43
CA VAL A 402 2.71 -4.51 6.85
C VAL A 402 2.66 -5.98 6.42
N VAL A 403 1.54 -6.65 6.67
CA VAL A 403 1.38 -8.07 6.31
C VAL A 403 1.31 -8.24 4.79
N GLY A 404 0.52 -7.43 4.08
CA GLY A 404 0.35 -7.59 2.63
C GLY A 404 1.66 -7.37 1.87
N VAL A 405 2.42 -6.32 2.21
CA VAL A 405 3.73 -6.05 1.58
C VAL A 405 4.74 -7.14 1.94
N ALA A 406 4.72 -7.67 3.16
CA ALA A 406 5.58 -8.79 3.54
C ALA A 406 5.27 -10.05 2.71
N ILE A 407 3.99 -10.42 2.54
CA ILE A 407 3.58 -11.57 1.71
C ILE A 407 4.00 -11.36 0.26
N ASP A 408 3.74 -10.18 -0.31
CA ASP A 408 4.09 -9.87 -1.69
C ASP A 408 5.60 -9.95 -1.92
N THR A 409 6.39 -9.43 -0.98
CA THR A 409 7.86 -9.49 -1.05
C THR A 409 8.35 -10.94 -0.99
N ILE A 410 7.79 -11.76 -0.09
CA ILE A 410 8.13 -13.19 0.02
C ILE A 410 7.75 -13.93 -1.26
N SER A 411 6.55 -13.70 -1.79
CA SER A 411 6.05 -14.33 -3.02
C SER A 411 6.94 -13.99 -4.23
N GLN A 412 7.42 -12.75 -4.33
CA GLN A 412 8.36 -12.36 -5.38
C GLN A 412 9.75 -13.00 -5.21
N ILE A 413 10.24 -13.15 -3.97
CA ILE A 413 11.49 -13.86 -3.70
C ILE A 413 11.36 -15.33 -4.12
N GLU A 414 10.24 -15.98 -3.79
CA GLU A 414 9.97 -17.37 -4.18
C GLU A 414 9.85 -17.53 -5.70
N SER A 415 9.16 -16.63 -6.40
CA SER A 415 9.03 -16.68 -7.86
C SER A 415 10.39 -16.56 -8.55
N HIS A 416 11.27 -15.69 -8.08
CA HIS A 416 12.64 -15.57 -8.56
C HIS A 416 13.47 -16.85 -8.36
N MET A 417 13.30 -17.53 -7.23
CA MET A 417 13.99 -18.81 -6.97
C MET A 417 13.49 -19.94 -7.88
N VAL A 418 12.17 -20.01 -8.13
CA VAL A 418 11.56 -21.06 -8.96
C VAL A 418 11.94 -20.92 -10.43
N MET A 419 11.97 -19.71 -10.98
CA MET A 419 12.30 -19.47 -12.39
C MET A 419 13.70 -19.98 -12.76
N ARG A 420 14.67 -19.90 -11.86
CA ARG A 420 16.04 -20.39 -12.11
C ARG A 420 16.16 -21.91 -12.04
N ASN A 421 15.37 -22.57 -11.19
CA ASN A 421 15.32 -24.04 -11.15
C ASN A 421 14.79 -24.65 -12.45
N TYR A 422 13.97 -23.91 -13.20
CA TYR A 422 13.46 -24.32 -14.52
C TYR A 422 14.55 -24.43 -15.59
N GLU A 423 15.56 -23.53 -15.59
CA GLU A 423 16.68 -23.61 -16.54
C GLU A 423 17.54 -24.87 -16.37
N GLY A 424 17.66 -25.36 -15.13
CA GLY A 424 18.39 -26.59 -14.81
C GLY A 424 17.77 -27.86 -15.40
N PHE A 425 16.44 -27.90 -15.50
CA PHE A 425 15.71 -29.02 -16.12
C PHE A 425 15.77 -28.98 -17.65
N MET A 426 15.74 -27.80 -18.27
CA MET A 426 15.80 -27.65 -19.74
C MET A 426 17.18 -27.98 -20.33
N LYS A 427 18.28 -27.77 -19.59
CA LYS A 427 19.65 -28.06 -20.07
C LYS A 427 19.97 -29.56 -20.21
N LYS A 428 19.22 -30.47 -19.58
CA LYS A 428 19.45 -31.93 -19.65
C LYS A 428 18.84 -32.62 -20.88
N GLY A 429 18.18 -31.87 -21.76
CA GLY A 429 17.45 -32.41 -22.93
C GLY A 429 18.21 -32.45 -24.26
N ARG A 430 19.53 -32.20 -24.32
CA ARG A 430 20.29 -32.35 -25.57
C ARG A 430 20.57 -33.83 -25.83
N ILE A 431 19.66 -34.50 -26.55
CA ILE A 431 19.87 -35.83 -27.11
C ILE A 431 21.06 -35.75 -28.07
N LYS A 432 22.15 -36.44 -27.72
CA LYS A 432 23.34 -36.60 -28.55
C LYS A 432 22.95 -37.48 -29.75
N GLY A 433 22.86 -36.88 -30.93
CA GLY A 433 22.60 -37.60 -32.17
C GLY A 433 23.67 -38.66 -32.40
N ARG A 434 23.25 -39.91 -32.63
CA ARG A 434 24.12 -41.01 -33.07
C ARG A 434 24.53 -40.73 -34.52
N ARG A 435 25.85 -40.73 -34.76
CA ARG A 435 26.45 -40.94 -36.09
C ARG A 435 26.28 -42.39 -36.49
#